data_AF-A0A2U1TY68-F1
#
_entry.id   AF-A0A2U1TY68-F1
#
_cell.length_a   1.000
_cell.length_b   1.000
_cell.length_c   1.000
_cell.angle_alpha   90.00
_cell.angle_beta   90.00
_cell.angle_gamma   90.00
#
_symmetry.space_group_name_H-M   'P 1'
#
loop_
_entity.id
_entity.type
_entity.pdbx_description
1 polymer ?
#
loop_
_entity_poly.entity_id
_entity_poly.type
_entity_poly.pdbx_seq_one_letter_code
_entity_poly.pdbx_strand_id
1 'polypeptide(L)'
;MSAPIENLWSSEARFAVIVETATLSEAELGEYCRRKGLYPQQIAQWKQAFIEQNNDSPADKAQLKQQAKENKQLKRELARKEKALAEAAALLVLRKKLNRYYGMEDEDD
;
A
#
# COMPACT_ATOMS: atom_id res chain seq x y z
N MET A 1 -13.04 1.89 -24.54
CA MET A 1 -12.53 1.31 -23.27
C MET A 1 -13.58 1.59 -22.21
N SER A 2 -14.44 0.61 -21.92
CA SER A 2 -15.53 0.77 -20.94
C SER A 2 -14.95 0.56 -19.54
N ALA A 3 -15.09 1.54 -18.64
CA ALA A 3 -14.62 1.43 -17.27
C ALA A 3 -15.34 0.26 -16.54
N PRO A 4 -14.66 -0.46 -15.63
CA PRO A 4 -15.29 -1.59 -14.95
C PRO A 4 -16.42 -1.09 -14.06
N ILE A 5 -17.59 -1.71 -14.19
CA ILE A 5 -18.82 -1.42 -13.42
C ILE A 5 -18.64 -1.67 -11.90
N GLU A 6 -17.47 -2.13 -11.47
CA GLU A 6 -17.14 -2.42 -10.09
C GLU A 6 -17.32 -1.21 -9.15
N ASN A 7 -17.27 0.03 -9.64
CA ASN A 7 -17.39 1.22 -8.78
C ASN A 7 -18.84 1.62 -8.41
N LEU A 8 -19.89 0.92 -8.89
CA LEU A 8 -21.28 1.26 -8.56
C LEU A 8 -21.79 0.62 -7.26
N TRP A 9 -21.13 -0.43 -6.76
CA TRP A 9 -21.57 -1.19 -5.60
C TRP A 9 -20.61 -1.01 -4.43
N SER A 10 -21.10 -0.37 -3.36
CA SER A 10 -20.37 -0.28 -2.08
C SER A 10 -20.12 -1.68 -1.50
N SER A 11 -19.09 -1.81 -0.66
CA SER A 11 -18.77 -3.08 0.02
C SER A 11 -19.94 -3.61 0.85
N GLU A 12 -20.66 -2.71 1.54
CA GLU A 12 -21.87 -3.02 2.30
C GLU A 12 -22.99 -3.56 1.41
N ALA A 13 -23.23 -2.93 0.25
CA ALA A 13 -24.25 -3.40 -0.69
C ALA A 13 -23.92 -4.77 -1.28
N ARG A 14 -22.64 -5.02 -1.61
CA ARG A 14 -22.17 -6.34 -2.07
C ARG A 14 -22.37 -7.40 -0.98
N PHE A 15 -22.06 -7.06 0.27
CA PHE A 15 -22.25 -7.97 1.40
C PHE A 15 -23.73 -8.31 1.63
N ALA A 16 -24.63 -7.31 1.60
CA ALA A 16 -26.06 -7.53 1.71
C ALA A 16 -26.58 -8.49 0.62
N VAL A 17 -26.13 -8.31 -0.64
CA VAL A 17 -26.48 -9.22 -1.74
C VAL A 17 -25.99 -10.65 -1.47
N ILE A 18 -24.75 -10.83 -1.00
CA ILE A 18 -24.22 -12.16 -0.67
C ILE A 18 -25.06 -12.84 0.42
N VAL A 19 -25.48 -12.08 1.44
CA VAL A 19 -26.31 -12.61 2.53
C VAL A 19 -27.73 -12.95 2.04
N GLU A 20 -28.37 -12.05 1.30
CA GLU A 20 -29.72 -12.26 0.75
C GLU A 20 -29.78 -13.48 -0.19
N THR A 21 -28.71 -13.73 -0.93
CA THR A 21 -28.64 -14.83 -1.90
C THR A 21 -28.14 -16.14 -1.32
N ALA A 22 -27.73 -16.17 -0.04
CA ALA A 22 -27.14 -17.35 0.59
C ALA A 22 -28.12 -18.53 0.71
N THR A 23 -29.42 -18.26 0.84
CA THR A 23 -30.48 -19.28 1.00
C THR A 23 -31.29 -19.53 -0.27
N LEU A 24 -31.00 -18.81 -1.37
CA LEU A 24 -31.76 -18.93 -2.60
C LEU A 24 -31.32 -20.15 -3.41
N SER A 25 -32.28 -20.81 -4.05
CA SER A 25 -32.02 -21.80 -5.09
C SER A 25 -31.47 -21.16 -6.37
N GLU A 26 -30.95 -21.97 -7.30
CA GLU A 26 -30.38 -21.47 -8.57
C GLU A 26 -31.41 -20.71 -9.42
N ALA A 27 -32.68 -21.15 -9.40
CA ALA A 27 -33.77 -20.48 -10.10
C ALA A 27 -34.07 -19.09 -9.48
N GLU A 28 -34.19 -19.03 -8.16
CA GLU A 28 -34.43 -17.79 -7.41
C GLU A 28 -33.26 -16.81 -7.52
N LEU A 29 -32.02 -17.33 -7.54
CA LEU A 29 -30.82 -16.52 -7.78
C LEU A 29 -30.86 -15.89 -9.17
N GLY A 30 -31.29 -16.63 -10.19
CA GLY A 30 -31.47 -16.13 -11.55
C GLY A 30 -32.50 -15.00 -11.63
N GLU A 31 -33.64 -15.14 -10.96
CA GLU A 31 -34.66 -14.09 -10.86
C GLU A 31 -34.17 -12.86 -10.09
N TYR A 32 -33.49 -13.08 -8.96
CA TYR A 32 -32.88 -12.02 -8.16
C TYR A 32 -31.87 -11.20 -8.99
N CYS A 33 -31.00 -11.89 -9.72
CA CYS A 33 -30.00 -11.31 -10.62
C CYS A 33 -30.65 -10.43 -11.70
N ARG A 34 -31.69 -10.92 -12.37
CA ARG A 34 -32.43 -10.16 -13.38
C ARG A 34 -33.07 -8.89 -12.81
N ARG A 35 -33.67 -8.98 -11.61
CA ARG A 35 -34.31 -7.83 -10.94
C ARG A 35 -33.31 -6.76 -10.50
N LYS A 36 -32.12 -7.17 -10.06
CA LYS A 36 -31.07 -6.27 -9.54
C LYS A 36 -30.05 -5.83 -10.59
N GLY A 37 -30.13 -6.35 -11.81
CA GLY A 37 -29.14 -6.06 -12.87
C GLY A 37 -27.77 -6.66 -12.58
N LEU A 38 -27.74 -7.83 -11.92
CA LEU A 38 -26.52 -8.54 -11.54
C LEU A 38 -26.40 -9.85 -12.31
N TYR A 39 -25.19 -10.39 -12.38
CA TYR A 39 -24.93 -11.75 -12.87
C TYR A 39 -24.55 -12.68 -11.72
N PRO A 40 -25.00 -13.96 -11.74
CA PRO A 40 -24.64 -14.93 -10.70
C PRO A 40 -23.13 -15.06 -10.49
N GLN A 41 -22.34 -14.99 -11.57
CA GLN A 41 -20.88 -14.99 -11.51
C GLN A 41 -20.30 -13.81 -10.71
N GLN A 42 -20.91 -12.62 -10.76
CA GLN A 42 -20.43 -11.47 -9.97
C GLN A 42 -20.63 -11.71 -8.47
N ILE A 43 -21.77 -12.28 -8.09
CA ILE A 43 -22.07 -12.61 -6.70
C ILE A 43 -21.11 -13.70 -6.20
N ALA A 44 -20.83 -14.70 -7.03
CA ALA A 44 -19.85 -15.74 -6.73
C ALA A 44 -18.43 -15.16 -6.55
N GLN A 45 -18.01 -14.25 -7.44
CA GLN A 45 -16.72 -13.54 -7.32
C GLN A 45 -16.65 -12.71 -6.03
N TRP A 46 -17.70 -11.98 -5.67
CA TRP A 46 -17.71 -11.20 -4.43
C TRP A 46 -17.67 -12.10 -3.19
N LYS A 47 -18.37 -13.24 -3.21
CA LYS A 47 -18.33 -14.24 -2.13
C LYS A 47 -16.91 -14.81 -1.97
N GLN A 48 -16.28 -15.18 -3.08
CA GLN A 48 -14.92 -15.71 -3.08
C GLN A 48 -13.91 -14.67 -2.57
N ALA A 49 -13.97 -13.44 -3.08
CA ALA A 49 -13.11 -12.36 -2.61
C ALA A 49 -13.28 -12.08 -1.10
N PHE A 50 -14.52 -12.15 -0.58
CA PHE A 50 -14.77 -11.97 0.86
C PHE A 50 -14.15 -13.07 1.73
N ILE A 51 -14.17 -14.32 1.23
CA ILE A 51 -13.55 -15.47 1.91
C ILE A 51 -12.02 -15.37 1.84
N GLU A 52 -11.48 -15.05 0.68
CA GLU A 52 -10.03 -14.92 0.45
C GLU A 52 -9.42 -13.76 1.25
N GLN A 53 -10.12 -12.62 1.34
CA GLN A 53 -9.64 -11.46 2.11
C GLN A 53 -9.51 -11.74 3.62
N ASN A 54 -10.24 -12.73 4.15
CA ASN A 54 -10.10 -13.18 5.54
C ASN A 54 -9.00 -14.24 5.74
N ASN A 55 -8.44 -14.78 4.66
CA ASN A 55 -7.37 -15.77 4.68
C ASN A 55 -5.96 -15.17 4.70
N ASP A 56 -5.79 -13.89 5.07
CA ASP A 56 -4.47 -13.35 5.40
C ASP A 56 -3.82 -14.24 6.47
N SER A 57 -2.82 -15.01 6.05
CA SER A 57 -2.18 -16.01 6.87
C SER A 57 -1.60 -15.31 8.11
N PRO A 58 -1.58 -15.94 9.29
CA PRO A 58 -0.82 -15.41 10.43
C PRO A 58 0.65 -15.10 10.06
N ALA A 59 1.20 -15.85 9.10
CA ALA A 59 2.50 -15.62 8.48
C ALA A 59 2.59 -14.28 7.74
N ASP A 60 1.58 -13.91 6.96
CA ASP A 60 1.55 -12.65 6.19
C ASP A 60 1.48 -11.43 7.13
N LYS A 61 0.67 -11.53 8.19
CA LYS A 61 0.61 -10.50 9.25
C LYS A 61 1.92 -10.37 10.01
N ALA A 62 2.62 -11.47 10.27
CA ALA A 62 3.93 -11.46 10.91
C ALA A 62 5.00 -10.85 10.00
N GLN A 63 5.00 -11.21 8.70
CA GLN A 63 5.90 -10.62 7.71
C GLN A 63 5.66 -9.12 7.53
N LEU A 64 4.41 -8.67 7.44
CA LEU A 64 4.07 -7.24 7.35
C LEU A 64 4.58 -6.46 8.58
N LYS A 65 4.41 -7.02 9.78
CA LYS A 65 4.95 -6.40 11.01
C LYS A 65 6.47 -6.35 11.01
N GLN A 66 7.13 -7.39 10.52
CA GLN A 66 8.59 -7.45 10.45
C GLN A 66 9.13 -6.43 9.44
N GLN A 67 8.54 -6.39 8.24
CA GLN A 67 8.87 -5.39 7.21
C GLN A 67 8.64 -3.97 7.70
N ALA A 68 7.56 -3.70 8.44
CA ALA A 68 7.30 -2.38 9.01
C ALA A 68 8.37 -1.96 10.04
N LYS A 69 8.84 -2.90 10.88
CA LYS A 69 9.93 -2.64 11.84
C LYS A 69 11.25 -2.35 11.12
N GLU A 70 11.59 -3.18 10.14
CA GLU A 70 12.81 -3.02 9.34
C GLU A 70 12.80 -1.69 8.58
N ASN A 71 11.69 -1.35 7.92
CA ASN A 71 11.55 -0.08 7.21
C ASN A 71 11.73 1.12 8.14
N LYS A 72 11.18 1.05 9.36
CA LYS A 72 11.35 2.10 10.38
C LYS A 72 12.81 2.21 10.85
N GLN A 73 13.51 1.08 11.00
CA GLN A 73 14.92 1.06 11.38
C GLN A 73 15.80 1.65 10.27
N LEU A 74 15.60 1.22 9.04
CA LEU A 74 16.33 1.72 7.87
C LEU A 74 16.12 3.23 7.69
N LYS A 75 14.88 3.73 7.84
CA LYS A 75 14.60 5.18 7.78
C LYS A 75 15.34 5.98 8.85
N ARG A 76 15.45 5.44 10.08
CA ARG A 76 16.21 6.10 11.15
C ARG A 76 17.71 6.12 10.87
N GLU A 77 18.24 5.02 10.36
CA GLU A 77 19.65 4.92 9.99
C GLU A 77 19.98 5.87 8.83
N LEU A 78 19.12 5.92 7.82
CA LEU A 78 19.23 6.84 6.70
C LEU A 78 19.28 8.29 7.20
N ALA A 79 18.32 8.70 8.03
CA ALA A 79 18.29 10.07 8.58
C ALA A 79 19.55 10.43 9.38
N ARG A 80 20.11 9.48 10.15
CA ARG A 80 21.37 9.69 10.88
C ARG A 80 22.56 9.86 9.93
N LYS A 81 22.63 9.03 8.88
CA LYS A 81 23.70 9.10 7.87
C LYS A 81 23.61 10.39 7.06
N GLU A 82 22.42 10.80 6.65
CA GLU A 82 22.19 12.07 5.96
C GLU A 82 22.60 13.27 6.83
N LYS A 83 22.28 13.24 8.14
CA LYS A 83 22.72 14.29 9.07
C LYS A 83 24.24 14.35 9.17
N ALA A 84 24.91 13.22 9.40
CA ALA A 84 26.38 13.18 9.50
C ALA A 84 27.04 13.62 8.18
N LEU A 85 26.46 13.24 7.04
CA LEU A 85 26.93 13.65 5.72
C LEU A 85 26.76 15.17 5.50
N ALA A 86 25.65 15.75 5.94
CA ALA A 86 25.44 17.19 5.88
C ALA A 86 26.42 17.96 6.79
N GLU A 87 26.70 17.45 7.99
CA GLU A 87 27.69 18.02 8.90
C GLU A 87 29.10 17.98 8.28
N ALA A 88 29.50 16.84 7.69
CA ALA A 88 30.78 16.71 6.98
C ALA A 88 30.88 17.69 5.80
N ALA A 89 29.83 17.80 4.99
CA ALA A 89 29.77 18.76 3.89
C ALA A 89 29.90 20.21 4.38
N ALA A 90 29.23 20.57 5.47
CA ALA A 90 29.35 21.89 6.08
C ALA A 90 30.79 22.18 6.56
N LEU A 91 31.46 21.21 7.19
CA LEU A 91 32.86 21.35 7.60
C LEU A 91 33.79 21.58 6.39
N LEU A 92 33.61 20.83 5.30
CA LEU A 92 34.40 21.02 4.07
C LEU A 92 34.19 22.42 3.47
N VAL A 93 32.93 22.91 3.44
CA VAL A 93 32.61 24.25 2.94
C VAL A 93 33.24 25.33 3.83
N LEU A 94 33.18 25.18 5.15
CA LEU A 94 33.78 26.13 6.09
C LEU A 94 35.31 26.15 5.96
N ARG A 95 35.97 24.98 5.85
CA ARG A 95 37.41 24.89 5.61
C ARG A 95 37.79 25.60 4.32
N LYS A 96 37.06 25.36 3.22
CA LYS A 96 37.32 26.03 1.93
C LYS A 96 37.19 27.56 2.03
N LYS A 97 36.20 28.06 2.77
CA LYS A 97 36.02 29.51 3.00
C LYS A 97 37.16 30.10 3.84
N LEU A 98 37.60 29.38 4.88
CA LEU A 98 38.70 29.80 5.75
C LEU A 98 40.02 29.88 4.97
N ASN A 99 40.33 28.85 4.19
CA ASN A 99 41.49 28.78 3.33
C ASN A 99 41.55 29.98 2.36
N ARG A 100 40.42 30.30 1.72
CA ARG A 100 40.29 31.51 0.87
C ARG A 100 40.54 32.81 1.62
N TYR A 101 40.03 32.95 2.84
CA TYR A 101 40.21 34.16 3.65
C TYR A 101 41.69 34.39 4.01
N TYR A 102 42.44 33.31 4.28
CA TYR A 102 43.85 33.39 4.64
C TYR A 102 44.82 33.27 3.44
N GLY A 103 44.33 33.17 2.21
CA GLY A 103 45.17 32.97 1.02
C GLY A 103 45.92 31.63 1.03
N MET A 104 45.44 30.67 1.83
CA MET A 104 45.96 29.31 1.93
C MET A 104 45.23 28.44 0.90
N GLU A 105 45.38 28.76 -0.38
CA GLU A 105 44.90 27.85 -1.42
C GLU A 105 45.82 26.64 -1.43
N ASP A 106 45.37 25.54 -0.82
CA ASP A 106 45.93 24.23 -1.09
C ASP A 106 45.68 23.97 -2.59
N GLU A 107 46.75 23.96 -3.40
CA GLU A 107 46.73 23.47 -4.79
C GLU A 107 46.47 21.96 -4.76
N ASP A 108 45.20 21.57 -4.66
CA ASP A 108 44.78 20.19 -4.86
C ASP A 108 43.63 20.17 -5.89
N ASP A 109 44.02 20.02 -7.16
CA ASP A 109 43.21 19.47 -8.25
C ASP A 109 42.95 17.97 -8.02
#